data_AF-A0A1M6DXF8-F1
#
_entry.id   AF-A0A1M6DXF8-F1
#
_cell.length_a   1.000
_cell.length_b   1.000
_cell.length_c   1.000
_cell.angle_alpha   90.00
_cell.angle_beta   90.00
_cell.angle_gamma   90.00
#
_symmetry.space_group_name_H-M   'P 1'
#
loop_
_entity.id
_entity.type
_entity.pdbx_description
1 polymer ?
#
loop_
_entity_poly.entity_id
_entity_poly.type
_entity_poly.pdbx_seq_one_letter_code
_entity_poly.pdbx_strand_id
1 'polypeptide(L)'
;MSRNEKIKHINKDVLTNIDKVLNSIYDHGNSSKIRVINKTRTIAVALNLIHEKEPLTFYLSENGILALQEGGIKNYLEKLGAEKDLDLIIKGLTKKSLKNQFLYNIMYVGVGGVIGILTILVTPDTTEKYIQELNKIVKQKNKNNSNLKTEIKQIRLEINSLKKQVNSLKNVSE
;
A
#
# COMPACT_ATOMS: atom_id res chain seq x y z
N MET A 1 18.92 -25.53 9.68
CA MET A 1 19.75 -25.45 10.89
C MET A 1 20.18 -24.00 11.07
N SER A 2 19.54 -23.29 12.01
CA SER A 2 19.74 -21.85 12.19
C SER A 2 21.12 -21.58 12.82
N ARG A 3 21.75 -20.44 12.52
CA ARG A 3 23.05 -20.03 13.09
C ARG A 3 23.00 -19.98 14.64
N ASN A 4 21.82 -19.78 15.22
CA ASN A 4 21.56 -19.82 16.66
C ASN A 4 21.76 -21.23 17.27
N GLU A 5 21.52 -22.31 16.52
CA GLU A 5 21.83 -23.68 17.00
C GLU A 5 23.34 -23.94 17.07
N LYS A 6 24.13 -23.32 16.18
CA LYS A 6 25.59 -23.42 16.19
C LYS A 6 26.24 -22.64 17.34
N ILE A 7 25.66 -21.50 17.74
CA ILE A 7 26.13 -20.71 18.91
C ILE A 7 25.88 -21.48 20.22
N LYS A 8 24.77 -22.22 20.30
CA LYS A 8 24.44 -23.09 21.45
C LYS A 8 25.47 -24.21 21.70
N HIS A 9 26.29 -24.53 20.69
CA HIS A 9 27.36 -25.53 20.76
C HIS A 9 28.75 -24.97 21.05
N ILE A 10 28.91 -23.64 21.22
CA ILE A 10 30.17 -23.10 21.71
C ILE A 10 30.30 -23.50 23.18
N ASN A 11 31.28 -24.36 23.48
CA ASN A 11 31.51 -24.86 24.83
C ASN A 11 31.62 -23.66 25.80
N LYS A 12 30.88 -23.71 26.91
CA LYS A 12 30.85 -22.68 27.96
C LYS A 12 32.25 -22.29 28.41
N ASP A 13 33.16 -23.26 28.46
CA ASP A 13 34.58 -23.04 28.81
C ASP A 13 35.28 -22.08 27.84
N VAL A 14 34.95 -22.17 26.55
CA VAL A 14 35.52 -21.30 25.51
C VAL A 14 35.01 -19.88 25.68
N LEU A 15 33.73 -19.67 25.97
CA LEU A 15 33.16 -18.34 26.21
C LEU A 15 33.79 -17.69 27.45
N THR A 16 33.92 -18.43 28.54
CA THR A 16 34.59 -17.94 29.76
C THR A 16 36.06 -17.60 29.51
N ASN A 17 36.74 -18.35 28.65
CA ASN A 17 38.12 -18.03 28.26
C ASN A 17 38.20 -16.80 27.34
N ILE A 18 37.20 -16.55 26.48
CA ILE A 18 37.12 -15.30 25.70
C ILE A 18 36.93 -14.12 26.65
N ASP A 19 36.03 -14.22 27.64
CA ASP A 19 35.82 -13.15 28.63
C ASP A 19 37.10 -12.80 29.40
N LYS A 20 37.87 -13.82 29.81
CA LYS A 20 39.19 -13.62 30.43
C LYS A 20 40.14 -12.86 29.52
N VAL A 21 40.16 -13.20 28.23
CA VAL A 21 41.00 -12.51 27.23
C VAL A 21 40.52 -11.09 27.00
N LEU A 22 39.22 -10.83 26.93
CA LEU A 22 38.71 -9.47 26.76
C LEU A 22 39.03 -8.57 27.96
N ASN A 23 38.75 -9.04 29.18
CA ASN A 23 39.03 -8.29 30.41
C ASN A 23 40.52 -7.96 30.54
N SER A 24 41.38 -8.92 30.23
CA SER A 24 42.82 -8.71 30.31
C SER A 24 43.37 -7.68 29.31
N ILE A 25 42.83 -7.62 28.09
CA ILE A 25 43.19 -6.63 27.07
C ILE A 25 42.64 -5.27 27.49
N TYR A 26 41.45 -5.23 28.09
CA TYR A 26 40.84 -4.01 28.61
C TYR A 26 41.69 -3.41 29.76
N ASP A 27 42.09 -4.22 30.72
CA ASP A 27 42.82 -3.75 31.91
C ASP A 27 44.28 -3.39 31.63
N HIS A 28 44.96 -4.11 30.73
CA HIS A 28 46.41 -3.99 30.53
C HIS A 28 46.79 -3.43 29.15
N GLY A 29 45.82 -3.13 28.28
CA GLY A 29 46.03 -2.65 26.92
C GLY A 29 46.62 -3.66 25.93
N ASN A 30 47.06 -4.84 26.41
CA ASN A 30 47.59 -5.93 25.58
C ASN A 30 47.59 -7.28 26.35
N SER A 31 47.41 -8.40 25.65
CA SER A 31 47.36 -9.77 26.23
C SER A 31 48.66 -10.58 26.10
N SER A 32 49.81 -9.94 25.87
CA SER A 32 51.10 -10.64 25.65
C SER A 32 51.47 -11.64 26.75
N LYS A 33 50.91 -11.51 27.96
CA LYS A 33 51.12 -12.40 29.11
C LYS A 33 50.14 -13.57 29.22
N ILE A 34 49.12 -13.66 28.38
CA ILE A 34 48.08 -14.66 28.53
C ILE A 34 48.42 -15.85 27.66
N ARG A 35 48.51 -17.00 28.31
CA ARG A 35 48.55 -18.30 27.64
C ARG A 35 47.17 -18.59 27.04
N VAL A 36 46.83 -17.84 25.99
CA VAL A 36 45.54 -17.98 25.30
C VAL A 36 45.58 -19.29 24.54
N ILE A 37 44.61 -20.17 24.82
CA ILE A 37 44.41 -21.39 24.03
C ILE A 37 44.12 -20.94 22.59
N ASN A 38 44.89 -21.43 21.61
CA ASN A 38 44.78 -21.02 20.19
C ASN A 38 43.33 -20.98 19.67
N LYS A 39 42.49 -21.93 20.12
CA LYS A 39 41.06 -21.98 19.77
C LYS A 39 40.27 -20.77 20.25
N THR A 40 40.52 -20.27 21.47
CA THR A 40 39.90 -19.06 22.02
C THR A 40 40.30 -17.83 21.21
N ARG A 41 41.58 -17.73 20.83
CA ARG A 41 42.09 -16.65 19.97
C ARG A 41 41.41 -16.64 18.61
N THR A 42 41.38 -17.79 17.92
CA THR A 42 40.74 -17.91 16.59
C THR A 42 39.27 -17.51 16.64
N ILE A 43 38.55 -17.90 17.69
CA ILE A 43 37.14 -17.55 17.84
C ILE A 43 36.97 -16.06 18.15
N ALA A 44 37.78 -15.48 19.04
CA ALA A 44 37.70 -14.06 19.36
C ALA A 44 37.98 -13.15 18.15
N VAL A 45 38.95 -13.53 17.31
CA VAL A 45 39.22 -12.85 16.02
C VAL A 45 38.08 -13.08 15.03
N ALA A 46 37.56 -14.31 14.90
CA ALA A 46 36.47 -14.62 13.99
C ALA A 46 35.14 -13.93 14.36
N LEU A 47 34.92 -13.68 15.66
CA LEU A 47 33.81 -12.88 16.18
C LEU A 47 34.09 -11.38 16.13
N ASN A 48 35.24 -10.97 15.58
CA ASN A 48 35.67 -9.59 15.45
C ASN A 48 35.69 -8.86 16.80
N LEU A 49 36.08 -9.52 17.89
CA LEU A 49 36.14 -8.96 19.25
C LEU A 49 37.51 -8.36 19.58
N ILE A 50 38.54 -8.92 18.95
CA ILE A 50 39.93 -8.49 19.10
C ILE A 50 40.58 -8.44 17.72
N HIS A 51 41.53 -7.53 17.58
CA HIS A 51 42.35 -7.41 16.39
C HIS A 51 43.82 -7.56 16.75
N GLU A 52 44.56 -8.24 15.88
CA GLU A 52 46.00 -8.41 16.02
C GLU A 52 46.71 -7.24 15.34
N LYS A 53 47.59 -6.56 16.08
CA LYS A 53 48.41 -5.46 15.55
C LYS A 53 49.81 -5.94 15.18
N GLU A 54 50.41 -6.73 16.05
CA GLU A 54 51.72 -7.39 15.88
C GLU A 54 51.64 -8.82 16.45
N PRO A 55 52.62 -9.70 16.19
CA PRO A 55 52.63 -11.04 16.77
C PRO A 55 52.48 -10.96 18.29
N LEU A 56 51.42 -11.59 18.81
CA LEU A 56 51.12 -11.63 20.25
C LEU A 56 50.67 -10.28 20.87
N THR A 57 50.33 -9.27 20.05
CA THR A 57 49.70 -8.04 20.52
C THR A 57 48.29 -7.85 19.99
N PHE A 58 47.34 -7.66 20.90
CA PHE A 58 45.92 -7.57 20.59
C PHE A 58 45.30 -6.32 21.18
N TYR A 59 44.41 -5.69 20.44
CA TYR A 59 43.55 -4.62 20.92
C TYR A 59 42.08 -5.02 20.84
N LEU A 60 41.27 -4.44 21.72
CA LEU A 60 39.82 -4.63 21.72
C LEU A 60 39.22 -3.92 20.50
N SER A 61 38.37 -4.63 19.77
CA SER A 61 37.51 -3.99 18.78
C SER A 61 36.29 -3.37 19.48
N GLU A 62 35.51 -2.57 18.74
CA GLU A 62 34.23 -2.04 19.20
C GLU A 62 33.30 -3.15 19.72
N ASN A 63 33.19 -4.27 19.00
CA ASN A 63 32.40 -5.42 19.43
C ASN A 63 32.94 -6.08 20.71
N GLY A 64 34.27 -6.06 20.91
CA GLY A 64 34.88 -6.52 22.15
C GLY A 64 34.52 -5.63 23.33
N ILE A 65 34.47 -4.31 23.12
CA ILE A 65 34.06 -3.34 24.15
C ILE A 65 32.58 -3.53 24.50
N LEU A 66 31.73 -3.65 23.48
CA LEU A 66 30.31 -3.93 23.66
C LEU A 66 30.09 -5.25 24.41
N ALA A 67 30.85 -6.30 24.07
CA ALA A 67 30.76 -7.58 24.78
C ALA A 67 31.07 -7.46 26.28
N LEU A 68 32.04 -6.62 26.67
CA LEU A 68 32.31 -6.35 28.08
C LEU A 68 31.20 -5.53 28.75
N GLN A 69 30.72 -4.47 28.09
CA GLN A 69 29.64 -3.62 28.60
C GLN A 69 28.33 -4.40 28.83
N GLU A 70 28.08 -5.43 28.03
CA GLU A 70 26.88 -6.26 28.13
C GLU A 70 27.00 -7.41 29.15
N GLY A 71 28.09 -7.44 29.92
CA GLY A 71 28.32 -8.44 30.96
C GLY A 71 28.94 -9.74 30.45
N GLY A 72 29.64 -9.70 29.31
CA GLY A 72 30.41 -10.80 28.76
C GLY A 72 29.95 -11.25 27.37
N ILE A 73 30.80 -12.03 26.70
CA ILE A 73 30.61 -12.47 25.31
C ILE A 73 29.35 -13.31 25.13
N LYS A 74 28.92 -14.03 26.18
CA LYS A 74 27.71 -14.83 26.13
C LYS A 74 26.47 -13.96 25.91
N ASN A 75 26.30 -12.92 26.73
CA ASN A 75 25.15 -12.03 26.66
C ASN A 75 25.13 -11.25 25.34
N TYR A 76 26.32 -10.82 24.88
CA TYR A 76 26.47 -10.16 23.59
C TYR A 76 26.02 -11.03 22.41
N LEU A 77 26.43 -12.31 22.38
CA LEU A 77 26.01 -13.23 21.32
C LEU A 77 24.50 -13.54 21.37
N GLU A 78 23.92 -13.63 22.57
CA GLU A 78 22.48 -13.84 22.74
C GLU A 78 21.67 -12.64 22.23
N LYS A 79 22.08 -11.41 22.55
CA LYS A 79 21.44 -10.19 22.06
C LYS A 79 21.58 -10.01 20.55
N LEU A 80 22.79 -10.24 20.01
CA LEU A 80 23.04 -10.13 18.57
C LEU A 80 22.24 -11.17 17.77
N GLY A 81 22.00 -12.34 18.36
CA GLY A 81 21.07 -13.34 17.82
C GLY A 81 19.62 -12.83 17.80
N ALA A 82 19.15 -12.28 18.93
CA ALA A 82 17.80 -11.75 19.05
C ALA A 82 17.54 -10.57 18.10
N GLU A 83 18.48 -9.65 17.94
CA GLU A 83 18.38 -8.50 17.02
C GLU A 83 18.27 -8.93 15.56
N LYS A 84 19.05 -9.94 15.15
CA LYS A 84 18.98 -10.49 13.79
C LYS A 84 17.67 -11.20 13.51
N ASP A 85 17.15 -11.95 14.48
CA ASP A 85 15.84 -12.57 14.35
C ASP A 85 14.74 -11.51 14.27
N LEU A 86 14.86 -10.42 15.02
CA LEU A 86 13.97 -9.26 14.92
C LEU A 86 14.02 -8.62 13.53
N ASP A 87 15.21 -8.37 12.98
CA ASP A 87 15.39 -7.81 11.64
C ASP A 87 14.81 -8.73 10.54
N LEU A 88 14.96 -10.05 10.68
CA LEU A 88 14.35 -11.03 9.78
C LEU A 88 12.81 -11.02 9.86
N ILE A 89 12.25 -10.93 11.07
CA ILE A 89 10.81 -10.82 11.27
C ILE A 89 10.28 -9.51 10.68
N ILE A 90 10.96 -8.38 10.94
CA ILE A 90 10.60 -7.07 10.39
C ILE A 90 10.64 -7.11 8.87
N LYS A 91 11.73 -7.60 8.26
CA LYS A 91 11.84 -7.76 6.80
C LYS A 91 10.74 -8.66 6.23
N GLY A 92 10.39 -9.74 6.93
CA GLY A 92 9.29 -10.63 6.55
C GLY A 92 7.93 -9.91 6.56
N LEU A 93 7.64 -9.16 7.63
CA LEU A 93 6.42 -8.37 7.78
C LEU A 93 6.33 -7.25 6.73
N THR A 94 7.42 -6.51 6.50
CA THR A 94 7.48 -5.42 5.51
C THR A 94 7.35 -5.96 4.08
N LYS A 95 8.00 -7.09 3.75
CA LYS A 95 7.87 -7.70 2.42
C LYS A 95 6.43 -8.16 2.14
N LYS A 96 5.76 -8.71 3.16
CA LYS A 96 4.37 -9.18 3.05
C LYS A 96 3.40 -8.00 2.90
N SER A 97 3.58 -6.93 3.67
CA SER A 97 2.73 -5.74 3.56
C SER A 97 2.91 -5.03 2.21
N LEU A 98 4.15 -4.89 1.73
CA LEU A 98 4.45 -4.25 0.45
C LEU A 98 3.88 -5.03 -0.74
N LYS A 99 3.97 -6.37 -0.71
CA LYS A 99 3.39 -7.23 -1.76
C LYS A 99 1.86 -7.11 -1.82
N ASN A 100 1.20 -7.07 -0.65
CA ASN A 100 -0.25 -6.90 -0.61
C ASN A 100 -0.68 -5.52 -1.14
N GLN A 101 -0.03 -4.43 -0.71
CA GLN A 101 -0.35 -3.08 -1.20
C GLN A 101 -0.17 -2.96 -2.72
N PHE A 102 0.90 -3.53 -3.26
CA PHE A 102 1.13 -3.55 -4.70
C PHE A 102 0.07 -4.36 -5.47
N LEU A 103 -0.35 -5.51 -4.93
CA LEU A 103 -1.40 -6.33 -5.52
C LEU A 103 -2.76 -5.62 -5.54
N TYR A 104 -3.12 -4.92 -4.45
CA TYR A 104 -4.34 -4.12 -4.38
C TYR A 104 -4.34 -2.99 -5.40
N ASN A 105 -3.22 -2.27 -5.55
CA ASN A 105 -3.11 -1.20 -6.55
C ASN A 105 -3.24 -1.74 -7.99
N ILE A 106 -2.60 -2.87 -8.30
CA ILE A 106 -2.76 -3.52 -9.62
C ILE A 106 -4.22 -3.93 -9.85
N MET A 107 -4.87 -4.52 -8.85
CA MET A 107 -6.26 -4.94 -8.96
C MET A 107 -7.19 -3.74 -9.20
N TYR A 108 -6.95 -2.61 -8.51
CA TYR A 108 -7.72 -1.38 -8.67
C TYR A 108 -7.57 -0.76 -10.06
N VAL A 109 -6.34 -0.76 -10.60
CA VAL A 109 -6.07 -0.32 -11.98
C VAL A 109 -6.79 -1.22 -12.98
N GLY A 110 -6.79 -2.54 -12.76
CA GLY A 110 -7.52 -3.50 -13.58
C GLY A 110 -9.03 -3.25 -13.60
N VAL A 111 -9.65 -3.03 -12.43
CA VAL A 111 -11.08 -2.71 -12.31
C VAL A 111 -11.41 -1.39 -13.02
N GLY A 112 -10.60 -0.35 -12.82
CA GLY A 112 -10.79 0.95 -13.49
C GLY A 112 -10.69 0.83 -15.02
N GLY A 113 -9.75 0.03 -15.53
CA GLY A 113 -9.59 -0.23 -16.96
C GLY A 113 -10.80 -0.91 -17.59
N VAL A 114 -11.35 -1.94 -16.93
CA VAL A 114 -12.55 -2.65 -17.42
C VAL A 114 -13.77 -1.73 -17.46
N ILE A 115 -13.98 -0.91 -16.42
CA ILE A 115 -15.09 0.06 -16.39
C ILE A 115 -14.95 1.08 -17.52
N GLY A 116 -13.74 1.61 -17.75
CA GLY A 116 -13.47 2.54 -18.84
C GLY A 116 -13.81 1.95 -20.21
N ILE A 117 -13.37 0.72 -20.49
CA ILE A 117 -13.65 0.02 -21.75
C ILE A 117 -15.16 -0.21 -21.95
N LEU A 118 -15.88 -0.60 -20.90
CA LEU A 118 -17.34 -0.80 -20.97
C LEU A 118 -18.08 0.50 -21.33
N THR A 119 -17.67 1.64 -20.78
CA THR A 119 -18.32 2.92 -21.10
C THR A 119 -18.12 3.35 -22.56
N ILE A 120 -16.96 3.02 -23.15
CA ILE A 120 -16.67 3.33 -24.57
C ILE A 120 -17.49 2.43 -25.50
N LEU A 121 -17.64 1.14 -25.17
CA LEU A 121 -18.42 0.19 -25.98
C LEU A 121 -19.93 0.43 -25.91
N VAL A 122 -20.45 0.98 -24.82
CA VAL A 122 -21.88 1.16 -24.59
C VAL A 122 -22.44 2.48 -25.17
N THR A 123 -21.59 3.42 -25.62
CA THR A 123 -22.05 4.70 -26.20
C THR A 123 -21.23 5.06 -27.43
N PRO A 124 -21.84 5.15 -28.63
CA PRO A 124 -22.60 6.37 -28.97
C PRO A 124 -23.82 6.23 -29.92
N ASP A 125 -24.17 5.04 -30.44
CA ASP A 125 -25.01 4.97 -31.66
C ASP A 125 -26.53 4.89 -31.39
N THR A 126 -26.93 4.37 -30.23
CA THR A 126 -28.36 4.27 -29.87
C THR A 126 -28.91 5.59 -29.35
N THR A 127 -28.13 6.33 -28.56
CA THR A 127 -28.58 7.57 -27.91
C THR A 127 -28.92 8.65 -28.93
N GLU A 128 -28.15 8.77 -30.01
CA GLU A 128 -28.43 9.75 -31.08
C GLU A 128 -29.72 9.40 -31.83
N LYS A 129 -29.95 8.11 -32.15
CA LYS A 129 -31.19 7.65 -32.77
C LYS A 129 -32.41 7.91 -31.89
N TYR A 130 -32.31 7.63 -30.59
CA TYR A 130 -33.38 7.92 -29.62
C TYR A 130 -33.68 9.42 -29.56
N ILE A 131 -32.66 10.29 -29.55
CA ILE A 131 -32.84 11.74 -29.56
C ILE A 131 -33.53 12.22 -30.85
N GLN A 132 -33.15 11.66 -32.00
CA GLN A 132 -33.76 12.01 -33.29
C GLN A 132 -35.24 11.59 -33.37
N GLU A 133 -35.58 10.37 -32.89
CA GLU A 133 -36.97 9.92 -32.83
C GLU A 133 -37.81 10.77 -31.87
N LEU A 134 -37.27 11.08 -30.68
CA LEU A 134 -37.96 11.92 -29.71
C LEU A 134 -38.26 13.32 -30.29
N ASN A 135 -37.29 13.91 -31.00
CA ASN A 135 -37.48 15.20 -31.68
C ASN A 135 -38.54 15.15 -32.78
N LYS A 136 -38.63 14.04 -33.53
CA LYS A 136 -39.70 13.84 -34.53
C LYS A 136 -41.06 13.80 -33.85
N ILE A 137 -41.20 13.05 -32.76
CA ILE A 137 -42.45 12.94 -32.00
C ILE A 137 -42.87 14.30 -31.43
N VAL A 138 -41.94 15.06 -30.85
CA VAL A 138 -42.22 16.40 -30.30
C VAL A 138 -42.66 17.37 -31.41
N LYS A 139 -41.97 17.38 -32.55
CA LYS A 139 -42.36 18.23 -33.70
C LYS A 139 -43.76 17.88 -34.20
N GLN A 140 -44.07 16.59 -34.34
CA GLN A 140 -45.39 16.16 -34.79
C GLN A 140 -46.49 16.55 -33.80
N LYS A 141 -46.23 16.36 -32.50
CA LYS A 141 -47.19 16.76 -31.45
C LYS A 141 -47.43 18.26 -31.43
N ASN A 142 -46.39 19.07 -31.62
CA ASN A 142 -46.52 20.52 -31.70
C ASN A 142 -47.35 20.96 -32.92
N LYS A 143 -47.13 20.33 -34.08
CA LYS A 143 -47.92 20.59 -35.30
C LYS A 143 -49.39 20.22 -35.11
N ASN A 144 -49.67 19.07 -34.51
CA ASN A 144 -51.05 18.66 -34.21
C ASN A 144 -51.70 19.65 -33.23
N ASN A 145 -50.98 20.09 -32.20
CA ASN A 145 -51.49 21.05 -31.23
C ASN A 145 -51.76 22.44 -31.86
N SER A 146 -50.91 22.91 -32.79
CA SER A 146 -51.17 24.16 -33.51
C SER A 146 -52.40 24.07 -34.41
N ASN A 147 -52.61 22.92 -35.06
CA ASN A 147 -53.79 22.67 -35.88
C ASN A 147 -55.06 22.71 -35.02
N LEU A 148 -55.07 21.96 -33.91
CA LEU A 148 -56.20 21.95 -32.97
C LEU A 148 -56.52 23.34 -32.40
N LYS A 149 -55.50 24.14 -32.06
CA LYS A 149 -55.71 25.53 -31.63
C LYS A 149 -56.38 26.39 -32.71
N THR A 150 -56.04 26.15 -33.97
CA THR A 150 -56.61 26.88 -35.11
C THR A 150 -58.07 26.48 -35.32
N GLU A 151 -58.37 25.19 -35.28
CA GLU A 151 -59.73 24.65 -35.38
C GLU A 151 -60.62 25.19 -34.24
N ILE A 152 -60.13 25.16 -32.99
CA ILE A 152 -60.85 25.71 -31.83
C ILE A 152 -61.14 27.21 -32.03
N LYS A 153 -60.20 27.97 -32.60
CA LYS A 153 -60.38 29.39 -32.87
C LYS A 153 -61.48 29.62 -33.91
N GLN A 154 -61.53 28.80 -34.97
CA GLN A 154 -62.59 28.87 -35.99
C GLN A 154 -63.96 28.55 -35.39
N ILE A 155 -64.08 27.45 -34.65
CA ILE A 155 -65.32 27.07 -33.96
C ILE A 155 -65.80 28.20 -33.03
N ARG A 156 -64.89 28.85 -32.30
CA ARG A 156 -65.25 29.97 -31.42
C ARG A 156 -65.79 31.18 -32.20
N LEU A 157 -65.25 31.46 -33.38
CA LEU A 157 -65.76 32.52 -34.25
C LEU A 157 -67.15 32.18 -34.79
N GLU A 158 -67.38 30.94 -35.19
CA GLU A 158 -68.69 30.46 -35.65
C GLU A 158 -69.74 30.54 -34.54
N ILE A 159 -69.42 30.06 -33.33
CA ILE A 159 -70.31 30.17 -32.16
C ILE A 159 -70.66 31.64 -31.87
N ASN A 160 -69.68 32.54 -31.93
CA ASN A 160 -69.94 33.97 -31.72
C ASN A 160 -70.83 34.57 -32.82
N SER A 161 -70.67 34.14 -34.07
CA SER A 161 -71.52 34.55 -35.18
C SER A 161 -72.95 34.07 -35.00
N LEU A 162 -73.13 32.78 -34.70
CA LEU A 162 -74.44 32.18 -34.42
C LEU A 162 -75.12 32.87 -33.23
N LYS A 163 -74.39 33.15 -32.15
CA LYS A 163 -74.91 33.87 -30.98
C LYS A 163 -75.43 35.27 -31.36
N LYS A 164 -74.72 36.00 -32.23
CA LYS A 164 -75.19 37.29 -32.74
C LYS A 164 -76.47 37.15 -33.56
N GLN A 165 -76.54 36.15 -34.45
CA GLN A 165 -77.73 35.89 -35.26
C GLN A 165 -78.95 35.53 -34.40
N VAL A 166 -78.78 34.68 -33.39
CA VAL A 166 -79.85 34.34 -32.44
C VAL A 166 -80.32 35.57 -31.66
N ASN A 167 -79.40 36.40 -31.17
CA ASN A 167 -79.76 37.63 -30.47
C ASN A 167 -80.51 38.61 -31.38
N SER A 168 -80.11 38.74 -32.66
CA SER A 168 -80.85 39.59 -33.60
C SER A 168 -82.24 39.06 -33.91
N LEU A 169 -82.42 37.73 -34.00
CA LEU A 169 -83.75 37.14 -34.21
C LEU A 169 -84.66 37.35 -33.00
N LYS A 170 -84.11 37.21 -31.78
CA LYS A 170 -84.85 37.42 -30.54
C LYS A 170 -85.38 38.86 -30.39
N ASN A 171 -84.57 39.84 -30.80
CA ASN A 171 -84.93 41.27 -30.73
C ASN A 171 -85.91 41.71 -31.85
N VAL A 172 -86.24 40.86 -32.81
CA VAL A 172 -87.23 41.11 -33.87
C VAL A 172 -88.60 40.48 -33.51
N SER A 173 -88.63 39.60 -32.50
CA SER A 173 -89.83 38.92 -32.00
C SER A 173 -90.47 39.57 -30.75
N GLU A 174 -89.99 40.74 -30.34
CA GLU A 174 -90.63 41.64 -29.34
C GLU A 174 -91.22 42.87 -30.05
#